data_AF-A0A084SZI4-F1
#
_entry.id   AF-A0A084SZI4-F1
#
_cell.length_a   1.000
_cell.length_b   1.000
_cell.length_c   1.000
_cell.angle_alpha   90.00
_cell.angle_beta   90.00
_cell.angle_gamma   90.00
#
_symmetry.space_group_name_H-M   'P 1'
#
loop_
_entity.id
_entity.type
_entity.pdbx_description
1 polymer ?
#
loop_
_entity_poly.entity_id
_entity_poly.type
_entity_poly.pdbx_seq_one_letter_code
_entity_poly.pdbx_strand_id
1 'polypeptide(L)'
;MGIDSVGGSSSRSSSNSVSSTSTSSKAAADAVTANAVTAKAVSTQPSVNFDRSTFEPARNLAGMPNLMSPTSINNAGLTTAPFDAAKAFTEMPELLQATPLSPTPQTFVDDFTVPEGQLTFDAEGLETRGAYFSREAHWPGGASGATIGRGYDMKHRSAETVISDLTAAGVPQADAELLAQGAGLSGQEAADFVAREDVKAIEITPLAQKNLFSTVYDHYESEVQRISNKPDTVAKYGSVDWDNLDPAIKDVAVDLIYRGDYTPATRKEIQPLMVANDLQGLRDLLADETRMTGDWGVPQDRFERRRDYLDAALNAQ
;
A
#
# COMPACT_ATOMS: atom_id res chain seq x y z
N MET A 1 48.59 30.36 -48.92
CA MET A 1 47.83 29.12 -48.66
C MET A 1 46.49 29.52 -48.06
N GLY A 2 45.38 28.95 -48.52
CA GLY A 2 44.07 29.05 -47.87
C GLY A 2 43.09 30.05 -48.49
N ILE A 3 42.52 29.66 -49.62
CA ILE A 3 41.27 30.18 -50.22
C ILE A 3 40.10 29.36 -49.65
N ASP A 4 39.07 30.01 -49.11
CA ASP A 4 37.73 30.20 -49.70
C ASP A 4 36.85 28.95 -49.76
N SER A 5 35.52 28.96 -49.71
CA SER A 5 34.44 29.89 -49.34
C SER A 5 33.15 29.23 -49.88
N VAL A 6 31.99 29.50 -49.27
CA VAL A 6 30.59 29.39 -49.79
C VAL A 6 30.11 28.07 -50.45
N GLY A 7 28.88 27.60 -50.32
CA GLY A 7 27.61 28.23 -49.97
C GLY A 7 26.56 27.90 -51.04
N GLY A 8 25.35 27.48 -50.62
CA GLY A 8 24.11 27.88 -51.28
C GLY A 8 23.32 26.87 -52.14
N SER A 9 22.06 26.69 -51.71
CA SER A 9 20.82 26.65 -52.54
C SER A 9 20.56 25.38 -53.39
N SER A 10 19.34 24.89 -53.59
CA SER A 10 17.98 25.40 -53.31
C SER A 10 16.95 24.31 -53.66
N SER A 11 15.84 24.29 -52.90
CA SER A 11 14.44 23.97 -53.26
C SER A 11 14.13 23.17 -54.54
N ARG A 12 13.24 22.17 -54.44
CA ARG A 12 11.87 22.24 -54.99
C ARG A 12 11.03 21.00 -54.63
N SER A 13 9.79 21.32 -54.26
CA SER A 13 8.62 20.46 -54.09
C SER A 13 8.29 19.63 -55.33
N SER A 14 7.64 18.47 -55.15
CA SER A 14 6.37 18.13 -55.83
C SER A 14 5.75 16.88 -55.22
N SER A 15 4.50 17.06 -54.81
CA SER A 15 3.48 16.07 -54.49
C SER A 15 3.14 15.16 -55.66
N ASN A 16 2.79 13.89 -55.39
CA ASN A 16 1.45 13.40 -55.76
C ASN A 16 1.11 12.04 -55.12
N SER A 17 -0.12 12.04 -54.61
CA SER A 17 -0.94 10.97 -54.04
C SER A 17 -1.65 10.13 -55.10
N VAL A 18 -1.82 8.82 -54.87
CA VAL A 18 -3.01 7.98 -55.20
C VAL A 18 -2.92 6.72 -54.29
N SER A 19 -3.78 6.45 -53.30
CA SER A 19 -5.11 5.79 -53.36
C SER A 19 -5.11 4.53 -54.26
N SER A 20 -5.66 3.35 -53.96
CA SER A 20 -6.67 2.92 -53.00
C SER A 20 -6.83 1.37 -53.05
N THR A 21 -7.15 0.78 -51.89
CA THR A 21 -8.14 -0.29 -51.63
C THR A 21 -8.08 -1.71 -52.25
N SER A 22 -8.15 -2.66 -51.29
CA SER A 22 -8.96 -3.90 -51.27
C SER A 22 -8.45 -5.07 -52.15
N THR A 23 -8.65 -6.35 -51.84
CA THR A 23 -9.56 -7.04 -50.93
C THR A 23 -8.99 -8.45 -50.63
N SER A 24 -9.44 -9.02 -49.52
CA SER A 24 -9.29 -10.40 -49.03
C SER A 24 -9.63 -11.53 -50.00
N SER A 25 -8.98 -12.70 -49.87
CA SER A 25 -9.64 -14.02 -49.92
C SER A 25 -8.78 -15.17 -49.37
N LYS A 26 -9.48 -16.17 -48.84
CA LYS A 26 -9.08 -17.37 -48.07
C LYS A 26 -8.68 -18.57 -48.94
N ALA A 27 -8.11 -19.57 -48.22
CA ALA A 27 -8.26 -21.04 -48.34
C ALA A 27 -7.02 -21.78 -48.88
N ALA A 28 -6.34 -22.60 -48.04
CA ALA A 28 -6.57 -24.03 -47.73
C ALA A 28 -5.68 -24.92 -48.63
N ALA A 29 -5.10 -26.07 -48.29
CA ALA A 29 -5.00 -26.96 -47.12
C ALA A 29 -3.79 -27.90 -47.39
N ASP A 30 -3.24 -28.58 -46.36
CA ASP A 30 -3.04 -30.06 -46.35
C ASP A 30 -2.06 -30.54 -45.24
N ALA A 31 -2.68 -31.09 -44.19
CA ALA A 31 -2.62 -32.48 -43.69
C ALA A 31 -1.30 -33.25 -43.39
N VAL A 32 -1.48 -34.15 -42.40
CA VAL A 32 -0.76 -35.42 -42.10
C VAL A 32 0.42 -35.26 -41.10
N THR A 33 0.55 -35.92 -39.95
CA THR A 33 0.09 -37.25 -39.47
C THR A 33 0.11 -37.33 -37.93
N ALA A 34 -0.78 -38.15 -37.37
CA ALA A 34 -0.75 -38.60 -35.98
C ALA A 34 0.29 -39.71 -35.76
N ASN A 35 0.88 -39.78 -34.56
CA ASN A 35 1.28 -41.05 -33.98
C ASN A 35 1.12 -41.02 -32.45
N ALA A 36 0.25 -41.89 -31.95
CA ALA A 36 0.01 -42.10 -30.54
C ALA A 36 0.96 -43.18 -30.02
N VAL A 37 1.68 -42.89 -28.94
CA VAL A 37 2.36 -43.90 -28.11
C VAL A 37 1.98 -43.65 -26.66
N THR A 38 1.34 -44.66 -26.10
CA THR A 38 1.03 -44.86 -24.69
C THR A 38 2.31 -44.93 -23.85
N ALA A 39 2.42 -44.09 -22.82
CA ALA A 39 3.40 -44.28 -21.75
C ALA A 39 2.83 -43.87 -20.38
N LYS A 40 2.77 -44.88 -19.51
CA LYS A 40 2.64 -44.92 -18.05
C LYS A 40 2.79 -43.62 -17.27
N ALA A 41 1.86 -43.47 -16.33
CA ALA A 41 1.92 -42.62 -15.14
C ALA A 41 3.24 -42.75 -14.36
N VAL A 42 3.84 -41.60 -14.03
CA VAL A 42 4.62 -41.40 -12.81
C VAL A 42 4.35 -39.97 -12.31
N SER A 43 3.67 -39.90 -11.17
CA SER A 43 3.55 -38.73 -10.30
C SER A 43 4.91 -38.46 -9.66
N THR A 44 5.41 -37.23 -9.75
CA THR A 44 6.47 -36.72 -8.86
C THR A 44 5.98 -35.46 -8.18
N GLN A 45 5.09 -35.65 -7.22
CA GLN A 45 4.93 -34.75 -6.08
C GLN A 45 6.26 -34.74 -5.29
N PRO A 46 6.74 -33.59 -4.78
CA PRO A 46 7.77 -33.59 -3.75
C PRO A 46 7.15 -34.15 -2.45
N SER A 47 7.52 -35.38 -2.11
CA SER A 47 7.16 -36.01 -0.83
C SER A 47 7.97 -35.36 0.29
N VAL A 48 7.32 -34.52 1.11
CA VAL A 48 7.87 -34.11 2.40
C VAL A 48 7.56 -35.23 3.39
N ASN A 49 8.63 -35.83 3.91
CA ASN A 49 8.58 -36.94 4.86
C ASN A 49 8.23 -36.39 6.25
N PHE A 50 6.95 -36.45 6.63
CA PHE A 50 6.50 -36.20 8.00
C PHE A 50 6.49 -37.52 8.76
N ASP A 51 7.61 -37.89 9.38
CA ASP A 51 7.55 -38.72 10.58
C ASP A 51 8.77 -38.52 11.48
N ARG A 52 8.49 -38.55 12.79
CA ARG A 52 9.36 -38.54 13.98
C ARG A 52 9.66 -37.18 14.60
N SER A 53 8.64 -36.63 15.22
CA SER A 53 8.76 -36.06 16.56
C SER A 53 7.55 -36.51 17.38
N THR A 54 7.72 -37.61 18.09
CA THR A 54 6.78 -38.12 19.09
C THR A 54 6.66 -37.10 20.21
N PHE A 55 5.56 -36.35 20.24
CA PHE A 55 5.23 -35.50 21.39
C PHE A 55 4.41 -36.33 22.38
N GLU A 56 4.99 -36.56 23.56
CA GLU A 56 4.35 -37.30 24.63
C GLU A 56 3.07 -36.60 25.14
N PRO A 57 2.04 -37.37 25.56
CA PRO A 57 0.88 -36.80 26.23
C PRO A 57 1.30 -36.31 27.62
N ALA A 58 1.19 -35.00 27.85
CA ALA A 58 1.46 -34.38 29.14
C ALA A 58 0.56 -34.98 30.23
N ARG A 59 1.12 -35.92 31.00
CA ARG A 59 0.70 -36.25 32.35
C ARG A 59 1.48 -35.37 33.32
N ASN A 60 0.87 -34.28 33.78
CA ASN A 60 0.92 -33.83 35.18
C ASN A 60 0.04 -32.59 35.37
N LEU A 61 -1.23 -32.84 35.72
CA LEU A 61 -2.23 -31.86 36.14
C LEU A 61 -2.10 -31.58 37.66
N ALA A 62 -0.97 -31.01 38.08
CA ALA A 62 -0.77 -30.60 39.47
C ALA A 62 0.12 -29.35 39.52
N GLY A 63 -0.45 -28.19 39.20
CA GLY A 63 0.30 -26.92 39.27
C GLY A 63 -0.34 -25.70 38.61
N MET A 64 -1.46 -25.85 37.87
CA MET A 64 -2.16 -24.70 37.30
C MET A 64 -3.22 -24.15 38.28
N PRO A 65 -3.30 -22.83 38.50
CA PRO A 65 -4.39 -22.25 39.28
C PRO A 65 -5.73 -22.53 38.59
N ASN A 66 -6.69 -22.97 39.39
CA ASN A 66 -8.02 -23.36 38.99
C ASN A 66 -8.79 -22.19 38.35
N LEU A 67 -8.90 -22.15 37.01
CA LEU A 67 -9.70 -21.16 36.27
C LEU A 67 -11.16 -21.56 36.07
N MET A 68 -11.62 -22.62 36.75
CA MET A 68 -13.03 -23.03 36.78
C MET A 68 -13.52 -22.99 38.23
N SER A 69 -13.75 -21.78 38.72
CA SER A 69 -14.65 -21.50 39.84
C SER A 69 -15.59 -20.40 39.38
N PRO A 70 -16.91 -20.50 39.56
CA PRO A 70 -17.76 -19.34 39.38
C PRO A 70 -17.29 -18.31 40.40
N THR A 71 -16.69 -17.21 39.93
CA THR A 71 -16.41 -16.06 40.76
C THR A 71 -17.73 -15.62 41.38
N SER A 72 -17.88 -15.77 42.70
CA SER A 72 -18.95 -15.08 43.40
C SER A 72 -18.78 -13.59 43.14
N ILE A 73 -19.72 -13.00 42.41
CA ILE A 73 -19.84 -11.56 42.35
C ILE A 73 -20.16 -11.10 43.78
N ASN A 74 -19.19 -10.48 44.44
CA ASN A 74 -19.44 -9.70 45.64
C ASN A 74 -20.36 -8.54 45.23
N ASN A 75 -21.64 -8.68 45.52
CA ASN A 75 -22.66 -7.67 45.29
C ASN A 75 -22.57 -6.54 46.35
N ALA A 76 -21.34 -6.09 46.65
CA ALA A 76 -21.09 -5.02 47.60
C ALA A 76 -21.13 -3.68 46.85
N GLY A 77 -22.33 -3.18 46.62
CA GLY A 77 -22.53 -1.82 46.09
C GLY A 77 -23.80 -1.59 45.27
N LEU A 78 -24.52 -2.64 44.84
CA LEU A 78 -25.84 -2.42 44.23
C LEU A 78 -26.88 -2.20 45.32
N THR A 79 -27.24 -0.94 45.49
CA THR A 79 -28.45 -0.55 46.21
C THR A 79 -29.63 -1.29 45.57
N THR A 80 -30.36 -2.06 46.36
CA THR A 80 -31.61 -2.73 45.95
C THR A 80 -32.79 -1.75 45.93
N ALA A 81 -32.53 -0.44 45.81
CA ALA A 81 -33.59 0.53 45.65
C ALA A 81 -34.24 0.32 44.27
N PRO A 82 -35.58 0.33 44.17
CA PRO A 82 -36.24 0.30 42.87
C PRO A 82 -35.74 1.48 42.03
N PHE A 83 -35.46 1.23 40.76
CA PHE A 83 -35.02 2.25 39.81
C PHE A 83 -36.07 3.37 39.76
N ASP A 84 -35.72 4.53 40.32
CA ASP A 84 -36.55 5.72 40.27
C ASP A 84 -36.24 6.49 39.00
N ALA A 85 -37.03 6.21 37.96
CA ALA A 85 -36.90 6.86 36.67
C ALA A 85 -36.99 8.40 36.82
N ALA A 86 -37.84 8.92 37.70
CA ALA A 86 -38.00 10.36 37.88
C ALA A 86 -36.72 11.01 38.44
N LYS A 87 -36.00 10.30 39.33
CA LYS A 87 -34.73 10.78 39.87
C LYS A 87 -33.60 10.73 38.85
N ALA A 88 -33.52 9.67 38.04
CA ALA A 88 -32.55 9.56 36.95
C ALA A 88 -32.74 10.65 35.88
N PHE A 89 -33.99 11.02 35.58
CA PHE A 89 -34.32 12.12 34.65
C PHE A 89 -33.98 13.52 35.21
N THR A 90 -33.90 13.68 36.53
CA THR A 90 -33.60 14.97 37.17
C THR A 90 -32.09 15.22 37.31
N GLU A 91 -31.29 14.14 37.41
CA GLU A 91 -29.83 14.22 37.57
C GLU A 91 -29.06 14.28 36.23
N MET A 92 -29.73 14.12 35.08
CA MET A 92 -29.13 14.22 33.73
C MET A 92 -29.89 15.22 32.83
N PRO A 93 -29.85 16.53 33.11
CA PRO A 93 -30.57 17.53 32.31
C PRO A 93 -30.07 17.64 30.85
N GLU A 94 -28.87 17.11 30.53
CA GLU A 94 -28.34 17.04 29.16
C GLU A 94 -29.10 16.10 28.23
N LEU A 95 -29.70 15.01 28.72
CA LEU A 95 -30.45 14.06 27.88
C LEU A 95 -31.80 14.61 27.39
N LEU A 96 -32.24 15.75 27.92
CA LEU A 96 -33.44 16.45 27.49
C LEU A 96 -33.14 17.63 26.55
N GLN A 97 -31.86 17.92 26.29
CA GLN A 97 -31.52 18.93 25.29
C GLN A 97 -31.73 18.32 23.91
N ALA A 98 -32.61 18.95 23.12
CA ALA A 98 -32.73 18.62 21.71
C ALA A 98 -31.36 18.82 21.07
N THR A 99 -30.70 17.72 20.69
CA THR A 99 -29.53 17.76 19.82
C THR A 99 -29.92 18.59 18.60
N PRO A 100 -29.22 19.69 18.28
CA PRO A 100 -29.55 20.47 17.10
C PRO A 100 -29.47 19.53 15.88
N LEU A 101 -30.56 19.41 15.12
CA LEU A 101 -30.69 18.66 13.87
C LEU A 101 -29.93 19.32 12.71
N SER A 102 -28.77 19.89 13.00
CA SER A 102 -27.88 20.49 12.02
C SER A 102 -26.48 20.06 12.42
N PRO A 103 -25.87 19.08 11.72
CA PRO A 103 -24.45 18.87 11.89
C PRO A 103 -23.80 20.20 11.53
N THR A 104 -23.20 20.86 12.53
CA THR A 104 -22.28 21.95 12.29
C THR A 104 -21.29 21.41 11.24
N PRO A 105 -21.11 22.07 10.09
CA PRO A 105 -20.08 21.68 9.15
C PRO A 105 -18.79 21.60 9.93
N GLN A 106 -18.28 20.39 10.14
CA GLN A 106 -16.95 20.19 10.69
C GLN A 106 -16.04 20.91 9.70
N THR A 107 -15.53 22.06 10.12
CA THR A 107 -14.52 22.78 9.36
C THR A 107 -13.29 21.90 9.45
N PHE A 108 -13.15 20.96 8.51
CA PHE A 108 -12.00 20.11 8.38
C PHE A 108 -10.79 21.02 8.22
N VAL A 109 -10.00 21.11 9.29
CA VAL A 109 -8.72 21.78 9.24
C VAL A 109 -7.85 20.91 8.32
N ASP A 110 -7.57 21.48 7.16
CA ASP A 110 -6.57 21.02 6.23
C ASP A 110 -5.23 20.94 6.95
N ASP A 111 -4.62 19.77 6.89
CA ASP A 111 -3.18 19.81 6.65
C ASP A 111 -2.66 18.67 5.78
N PHE A 112 -3.43 17.59 5.54
CA PHE A 112 -2.96 16.36 4.84
C PHE A 112 -1.50 16.00 5.20
N THR A 113 -1.12 16.33 6.44
CA THR A 113 0.23 16.23 6.94
C THR A 113 0.27 15.01 7.84
N VAL A 114 1.27 14.19 7.60
CA VAL A 114 1.55 12.97 8.38
C VAL A 114 2.84 13.16 9.17
N PRO A 115 2.98 12.51 10.34
CA PRO A 115 4.21 12.61 11.13
C PRO A 115 5.46 12.14 10.37
N GLU A 116 5.31 11.11 9.53
CA GLU A 116 6.36 10.47 8.75
C GLU A 116 5.80 10.06 7.38
N GLY A 117 6.65 10.05 6.36
CA GLY A 117 6.26 9.58 5.02
C GLY A 117 5.48 10.56 4.18
N GLN A 118 5.65 11.87 4.36
CA GLN A 118 4.88 12.87 3.63
C GLN A 118 5.02 12.71 2.11
N LEU A 119 6.23 12.42 1.63
CA LEU A 119 6.51 12.14 0.21
C LEU A 119 5.60 11.03 -0.34
N THR A 120 5.53 9.89 0.37
CA THR A 120 4.73 8.75 -0.05
C THR A 120 3.24 9.06 0.09
N PHE A 121 2.84 9.68 1.22
CA PHE A 121 1.46 10.06 1.46
C PHE A 121 0.91 10.91 0.30
N ASP A 122 1.64 11.95 -0.10
CA ASP A 122 1.22 12.86 -1.17
C ASP A 122 1.12 12.19 -2.54
N ALA A 123 1.83 11.09 -2.73
CA ALA A 123 1.99 10.44 -4.02
C ALA A 123 1.10 9.19 -4.22
N GLU A 124 0.57 8.59 -3.14
CA GLU A 124 -0.23 7.36 -3.19
C GLU A 124 -1.75 7.59 -3.31
N GLY A 125 -2.23 8.84 -3.42
CA GLY A 125 -3.66 9.10 -3.56
C GLY A 125 -4.02 10.52 -3.91
N LEU A 126 -5.28 10.72 -4.33
CA LEU A 126 -5.85 12.04 -4.59
C LEU A 126 -7.05 12.29 -3.67
N GLU A 127 -7.30 13.57 -3.39
CA GLU A 127 -8.52 14.05 -2.73
C GLU A 127 -9.57 14.55 -3.73
N THR A 128 -9.19 14.66 -5.01
CA THR A 128 -10.11 14.98 -6.09
C THR A 128 -10.96 13.75 -6.41
N ARG A 129 -12.29 13.92 -6.43
CA ARG A 129 -13.24 12.86 -6.83
C ARG A 129 -12.91 12.32 -8.22
N GLY A 130 -12.98 11.01 -8.38
CA GLY A 130 -12.66 10.32 -9.62
C GLY A 130 -12.03 8.95 -9.37
N ALA A 131 -11.41 8.37 -10.39
CA ALA A 131 -10.85 7.01 -10.34
C ALA A 131 -9.74 6.78 -9.29
N TYR A 132 -9.17 7.85 -8.73
CA TYR A 132 -8.06 7.79 -7.76
C TYR A 132 -8.38 8.52 -6.45
N PHE A 133 -9.67 8.72 -6.16
CA PHE A 133 -10.08 9.29 -4.90
C PHE A 133 -9.84 8.29 -3.77
N SER A 134 -8.82 8.57 -2.97
CA SER A 134 -8.25 7.59 -2.05
C SER A 134 -9.16 7.22 -0.87
N ARG A 135 -10.13 8.07 -0.52
CA ARG A 135 -11.04 7.81 0.62
C ARG A 135 -12.19 6.85 0.31
N GLU A 136 -12.29 6.36 -0.92
CA GLU A 136 -13.20 5.30 -1.34
C GLU A 136 -12.41 4.02 -1.64
N ALA A 137 -13.05 2.86 -1.44
CA ALA A 137 -12.43 1.58 -1.79
C ALA A 137 -12.26 1.46 -3.30
N HIS A 138 -11.09 1.01 -3.74
CA HIS A 138 -10.73 0.86 -5.14
C HIS A 138 -9.82 -0.35 -5.35
N TRP A 139 -9.64 -0.75 -6.60
CA TRP A 139 -8.70 -1.79 -6.98
C TRP A 139 -7.73 -1.21 -8.01
N PRO A 140 -6.43 -1.01 -7.66
CA PRO A 140 -5.47 -0.37 -8.56
C PRO A 140 -4.99 -1.29 -9.70
N GLY A 141 -5.47 -2.55 -9.73
CA GLY A 141 -5.08 -3.55 -10.72
C GLY A 141 -3.86 -4.38 -10.30
N GLY A 142 -3.37 -5.20 -11.23
CA GLY A 142 -2.11 -5.95 -11.05
C GLY A 142 -2.15 -6.93 -9.86
N ALA A 143 -1.17 -6.82 -8.98
CA ALA A 143 -0.98 -7.73 -7.85
C ALA A 143 -1.79 -7.34 -6.59
N SER A 144 -2.40 -6.15 -6.57
CA SER A 144 -3.13 -5.63 -5.41
C SER A 144 -4.49 -6.30 -5.21
N GLY A 145 -5.01 -6.20 -3.99
CA GLY A 145 -6.40 -6.49 -3.65
C GLY A 145 -7.25 -5.24 -3.52
N ALA A 146 -8.43 -5.40 -2.93
CA ALA A 146 -9.27 -4.27 -2.57
C ALA A 146 -8.48 -3.35 -1.62
N THR A 147 -8.40 -2.06 -1.97
CA THR A 147 -7.55 -1.08 -1.32
C THR A 147 -8.40 0.12 -0.90
N ILE A 148 -8.11 0.71 0.26
CA ILE A 148 -8.74 1.95 0.71
C ILE A 148 -7.69 2.89 1.31
N GLY A 149 -7.97 4.19 1.31
CA GLY A 149 -6.99 5.19 1.70
C GLY A 149 -5.79 5.21 0.74
N ARG A 150 -4.65 5.62 1.28
CA ARG A 150 -3.38 5.67 0.56
C ARG A 150 -2.64 4.36 0.81
N GLY A 151 -3.06 3.34 0.06
CA GLY A 151 -2.45 2.01 -0.07
C GLY A 151 -2.65 1.02 1.08
N TYR A 152 -3.74 1.13 1.84
CA TYR A 152 -4.17 0.04 2.72
C TYR A 152 -4.80 -1.10 1.89
N ASP A 153 -3.97 -2.06 1.46
CA ASP A 153 -4.38 -3.24 0.69
C ASP A 153 -4.87 -4.38 1.61
N MET A 154 -6.05 -4.92 1.31
CA MET A 154 -6.72 -5.96 2.11
C MET A 154 -6.39 -7.41 1.68
N LYS A 155 -5.64 -7.62 0.59
CA LYS A 155 -5.35 -8.94 0.00
C LYS A 155 -4.64 -9.91 0.94
N HIS A 156 -3.71 -9.41 1.74
CA HIS A 156 -2.87 -10.23 2.62
C HIS A 156 -3.27 -10.11 4.09
N ARG A 157 -4.47 -9.59 4.35
CA ARG A 157 -5.02 -9.38 5.69
C ARG A 157 -6.21 -10.31 5.93
N SER A 158 -6.40 -10.72 7.17
CA SER A 158 -7.62 -11.40 7.61
C SER A 158 -8.76 -10.39 7.73
N ALA A 159 -10.01 -10.84 7.67
CA ALA A 159 -11.16 -9.96 7.89
C ALA A 159 -11.09 -9.34 9.30
N GLU A 160 -10.65 -10.11 10.30
CA GLU A 160 -10.48 -9.65 11.68
C GLU A 160 -9.43 -8.53 11.77
N THR A 161 -8.31 -8.67 11.05
CA THR A 161 -7.29 -7.61 10.95
C THR A 161 -7.85 -6.36 10.28
N VAL A 162 -8.60 -6.50 9.18
CA VAL A 162 -9.19 -5.35 8.48
C VAL A 162 -10.17 -4.61 9.37
N ILE A 163 -11.06 -5.32 10.08
CA ILE A 163 -11.99 -4.69 11.04
C ILE A 163 -11.21 -3.94 12.13
N SER A 164 -10.20 -4.57 12.73
CA SER A 164 -9.38 -3.97 13.78
C SER A 164 -8.66 -2.70 13.31
N ASP A 165 -8.00 -2.76 12.16
CA ASP A 165 -7.23 -1.62 11.62
C ASP A 165 -8.17 -0.46 11.24
N LEU A 166 -9.28 -0.73 10.56
CA LEU A 166 -10.25 0.28 10.14
C LEU A 166 -10.93 0.95 11.36
N THR A 167 -11.34 0.17 12.34
CA THR A 167 -11.98 0.71 13.56
C THR A 167 -10.99 1.51 14.40
N ALA A 168 -9.74 1.06 14.53
CA ALA A 168 -8.66 1.82 15.17
C ALA A 168 -8.36 3.14 14.43
N ALA A 169 -8.50 3.16 13.10
CA ALA A 169 -8.39 4.37 12.30
C ALA A 169 -9.60 5.32 12.46
N GLY A 170 -10.70 4.88 13.09
CA GLY A 170 -11.90 5.69 13.31
C GLY A 170 -13.00 5.49 12.26
N VAL A 171 -12.93 4.42 11.46
CA VAL A 171 -14.01 4.00 10.57
C VAL A 171 -15.14 3.37 11.41
N PRO A 172 -16.43 3.72 11.18
CA PRO A 172 -17.54 3.11 11.90
C PRO A 172 -17.54 1.59 11.80
N GLN A 173 -17.91 0.89 12.89
CA GLN A 173 -17.88 -0.58 12.98
C GLN A 173 -18.59 -1.25 11.79
N ALA A 174 -19.78 -0.78 11.42
CA ALA A 174 -20.56 -1.35 10.33
C ALA A 174 -19.86 -1.21 8.97
N ASP A 175 -19.24 -0.05 8.71
CA ASP A 175 -18.47 0.20 7.48
C ASP A 175 -17.19 -0.65 7.47
N ALA A 176 -16.52 -0.80 8.61
CA ALA A 176 -15.35 -1.65 8.76
C ALA A 176 -15.67 -3.13 8.50
N GLU A 177 -16.80 -3.63 9.03
CA GLU A 177 -17.29 -4.98 8.78
C GLU A 177 -17.65 -5.21 7.31
N LEU A 178 -18.24 -4.20 6.65
CA LEU A 178 -18.55 -4.26 5.23
C LEU A 178 -17.27 -4.27 4.37
N LEU A 179 -16.32 -3.37 4.65
CA LEU A 179 -15.04 -3.31 3.95
C LEU A 179 -14.20 -4.59 4.15
N ALA A 180 -14.25 -5.19 5.35
CA ALA A 180 -13.52 -6.42 5.66
C ALA A 180 -13.95 -7.64 4.83
N GLN A 181 -15.11 -7.60 4.16
CA GLN A 181 -15.49 -8.62 3.17
C GLN A 181 -14.55 -8.62 1.94
N GLY A 182 -13.79 -7.54 1.73
CA GLY A 182 -12.76 -7.44 0.71
C GLY A 182 -11.44 -8.12 1.09
N ALA A 183 -11.29 -8.61 2.32
CA ALA A 183 -10.09 -9.29 2.80
C ALA A 183 -9.78 -10.53 1.94
N GLY A 184 -8.51 -10.69 1.56
CA GLY A 184 -8.09 -11.81 0.73
C GLY A 184 -8.42 -11.71 -0.77
N LEU A 185 -9.31 -10.79 -1.17
CA LEU A 185 -9.74 -10.67 -2.57
C LEU A 185 -8.64 -10.08 -3.43
N SER A 186 -8.55 -10.56 -4.67
CA SER A 186 -7.62 -10.05 -5.68
C SER A 186 -8.18 -10.25 -7.09
N GLY A 187 -7.56 -9.61 -8.09
CA GLY A 187 -8.01 -9.73 -9.47
C GLY A 187 -9.46 -9.28 -9.66
N GLN A 188 -10.23 -10.07 -10.41
CA GLN A 188 -11.62 -9.76 -10.70
C GLN A 188 -12.50 -9.73 -9.44
N GLU A 189 -12.21 -10.54 -8.42
CA GLU A 189 -13.00 -10.55 -7.18
C GLU A 189 -12.86 -9.24 -6.40
N ALA A 190 -11.65 -8.68 -6.36
CA ALA A 190 -11.42 -7.35 -5.78
C ALA A 190 -12.12 -6.26 -6.60
N ALA A 191 -12.06 -6.35 -7.93
CA ALA A 191 -12.73 -5.41 -8.84
C ALA A 191 -14.26 -5.42 -8.64
N ASP A 192 -14.86 -6.61 -8.56
CA ASP A 192 -16.30 -6.78 -8.35
C ASP A 192 -16.72 -6.30 -6.97
N PHE A 193 -15.90 -6.55 -5.94
CA PHE A 193 -16.15 -6.11 -4.58
C PHE A 193 -16.21 -4.58 -4.46
N VAL A 194 -15.18 -3.88 -4.96
CA VAL A 194 -15.14 -2.41 -4.88
C VAL A 194 -16.16 -1.73 -5.79
N ALA A 195 -16.71 -2.46 -6.76
CA ALA A 195 -17.79 -1.96 -7.62
C ALA A 195 -19.18 -2.05 -6.99
N ARG A 196 -19.34 -2.74 -5.84
CA ARG A 196 -20.63 -2.84 -5.16
C ARG A 196 -21.10 -1.47 -4.67
N GLU A 197 -22.38 -1.19 -4.84
CA GLU A 197 -22.96 0.12 -4.47
C GLU A 197 -22.92 0.40 -2.96
N ASP A 198 -23.02 -0.63 -2.11
CA ASP A 198 -22.90 -0.49 -0.66
C ASP A 198 -21.45 -0.21 -0.23
N VAL A 199 -20.46 -0.78 -0.92
CA VAL A 199 -19.03 -0.51 -0.68
C VAL A 199 -18.66 0.90 -1.17
N LYS A 200 -19.12 1.31 -2.36
CA LYS A 200 -18.87 2.65 -2.93
C LYS A 200 -19.50 3.78 -2.13
N ALA A 201 -20.54 3.48 -1.35
CA ALA A 201 -21.18 4.45 -0.47
C ALA A 201 -20.30 4.80 0.76
N ILE A 202 -19.27 3.99 1.06
CA ILE A 202 -18.36 4.24 2.17
C ILE A 202 -17.25 5.19 1.73
N GLU A 203 -17.17 6.31 2.44
CA GLU A 203 -16.08 7.27 2.33
C GLU A 203 -15.44 7.45 3.71
N ILE A 204 -14.17 7.08 3.84
CA ILE A 204 -13.44 7.26 5.11
C ILE A 204 -13.10 8.74 5.33
N THR A 205 -12.97 9.15 6.59
CA THR A 205 -12.55 10.52 6.92
C THR A 205 -11.08 10.75 6.56
N PRO A 206 -10.65 12.00 6.33
CA PRO A 206 -9.22 12.32 6.17
C PRO A 206 -8.36 11.81 7.34
N LEU A 207 -8.87 11.90 8.58
CA LEU A 207 -8.18 11.37 9.75
C LEU A 207 -8.02 9.84 9.69
N ALA A 208 -9.06 9.11 9.31
CA ALA A 208 -8.98 7.67 9.15
C ALA A 208 -7.99 7.27 8.05
N GLN A 209 -7.96 8.00 6.94
CA GLN A 209 -6.94 7.79 5.90
C GLN A 209 -5.52 7.99 6.42
N LYS A 210 -5.26 9.06 7.20
CA LYS A 210 -3.95 9.31 7.81
C LYS A 210 -3.55 8.18 8.77
N ASN A 211 -4.47 7.74 9.63
CA ASN A 211 -4.21 6.65 10.58
C ASN A 211 -3.93 5.31 9.88
N LEU A 212 -4.69 4.99 8.82
CA LEU A 212 -4.43 3.80 8.00
C LEU A 212 -3.08 3.91 7.30
N PHE A 213 -2.76 5.08 6.74
CA PHE A 213 -1.47 5.32 6.10
C PHE A 213 -0.31 5.10 7.07
N SER A 214 -0.36 5.64 8.30
CA SER A 214 0.68 5.42 9.30
C SER A 214 0.92 3.92 9.55
N THR A 215 -0.14 3.12 9.66
CA THR A 215 0.00 1.66 9.83
C THR A 215 0.69 0.98 8.62
N VAL A 216 0.41 1.46 7.41
CA VAL A 216 1.04 0.94 6.19
C VAL A 216 2.49 1.42 6.07
N TYR A 217 2.77 2.67 6.43
CA TYR A 217 4.10 3.25 6.43
C TYR A 217 5.03 2.49 7.39
N ASP A 218 4.60 2.23 8.63
CA ASP A 218 5.35 1.45 9.63
C ASP A 218 5.74 0.07 9.08
N HIS A 219 4.83 -0.58 8.35
CA HIS A 219 5.13 -1.86 7.70
C HIS A 219 6.26 -1.73 6.68
N TYR A 220 6.18 -0.76 5.76
CA TYR A 220 7.20 -0.57 4.74
C TYR A 220 8.53 -0.09 5.33
N GLU A 221 8.51 0.75 6.37
CA GLU A 221 9.69 1.13 7.12
C GLU A 221 10.41 -0.10 7.69
N SER A 222 9.65 -1.00 8.33
CA SER A 222 10.19 -2.26 8.86
C SER A 222 10.78 -3.16 7.75
N GLU A 223 10.19 -3.13 6.55
CA GLU A 223 10.70 -3.89 5.40
C GLU A 223 12.00 -3.30 4.85
N VAL A 224 12.15 -1.97 4.78
CA VAL A 224 13.43 -1.33 4.42
C VAL A 224 14.50 -1.72 5.43
N GLN A 225 14.22 -1.61 6.72
CA GLN A 225 15.15 -1.98 7.78
C GLN A 225 15.54 -3.46 7.68
N ARG A 226 14.56 -4.36 7.54
CA ARG A 226 14.80 -5.80 7.41
C ARG A 226 15.66 -6.13 6.18
N ILE A 227 15.39 -5.48 5.04
CA ILE A 227 16.08 -5.76 3.79
C ILE A 227 17.50 -5.16 3.78
N SER A 228 17.66 -3.93 4.24
CA SER A 228 18.95 -3.23 4.30
C SER A 228 19.91 -3.89 5.29
N ASN A 229 19.38 -4.51 6.36
CA ASN A 229 20.15 -5.25 7.37
C ASN A 229 20.38 -6.74 7.04
N LYS A 230 20.00 -7.23 5.85
CA LYS A 230 20.32 -8.62 5.48
C LYS A 230 21.84 -8.83 5.44
N PRO A 231 22.36 -9.98 5.93
CA PRO A 231 23.80 -10.20 6.00
C PRO A 231 24.55 -10.01 4.69
N ASP A 232 23.97 -10.43 3.56
CA ASP A 232 24.55 -10.26 2.22
C ASP A 232 24.54 -8.80 1.75
N THR A 233 23.50 -8.05 2.10
CA THR A 233 23.37 -6.62 1.79
C THR A 233 24.38 -5.81 2.61
N VAL A 234 24.48 -6.08 3.92
CA VAL A 234 25.46 -5.46 4.81
C VAL A 234 26.88 -5.79 4.40
N ALA A 235 27.19 -7.06 4.11
CA ALA A 235 28.53 -7.46 3.68
C ALA A 235 28.96 -6.77 2.37
N LYS A 236 27.99 -6.45 1.50
CA LYS A 236 28.27 -5.88 0.18
C LYS A 236 28.35 -4.36 0.17
N TYR A 237 27.50 -3.68 0.94
CA TYR A 237 27.35 -2.22 0.86
C TYR A 237 27.57 -1.50 2.19
N GLY A 238 27.61 -2.21 3.31
CA GLY A 238 27.67 -1.65 4.65
C GLY A 238 26.33 -1.65 5.39
N SER A 239 26.41 -1.43 6.70
CA SER A 239 25.25 -1.32 7.60
C SER A 239 24.70 0.10 7.57
N VAL A 240 23.38 0.24 7.51
CA VAL A 240 22.71 1.54 7.65
C VAL A 240 22.51 1.82 9.13
N ASP A 241 22.93 3.00 9.60
CA ASP A 241 22.60 3.49 10.94
C ASP A 241 21.20 4.12 10.89
N TRP A 242 20.16 3.29 11.02
CA TRP A 242 18.78 3.73 10.86
C TRP A 242 18.40 4.81 11.86
N ASP A 243 18.86 4.71 13.11
CA ASP A 243 18.47 5.64 14.17
C ASP A 243 18.98 7.06 13.88
N ASN A 244 20.15 7.19 13.26
CA ASN A 244 20.78 8.48 12.92
C ASN A 244 20.69 8.87 11.44
N LEU A 245 19.94 8.10 10.63
CA LEU A 245 19.77 8.39 9.21
C LEU A 245 18.95 9.68 9.02
N ASP A 246 19.35 10.51 8.04
CA ASP A 246 18.63 11.73 7.70
C ASP A 246 17.14 11.42 7.41
N PRO A 247 16.20 12.17 8.01
CA PRO A 247 14.77 11.90 7.84
C PRO A 247 14.30 11.90 6.39
N ALA A 248 14.86 12.73 5.52
CA ALA A 248 14.49 12.75 4.10
C ALA A 248 15.00 11.49 3.38
N ILE A 249 16.17 10.96 3.78
CA ILE A 249 16.66 9.68 3.27
C ILE A 249 15.75 8.53 3.73
N LYS A 250 15.27 8.53 4.98
CA LYS A 250 14.30 7.53 5.47
C LYS A 250 13.02 7.55 4.64
N ASP A 251 12.39 8.72 4.51
CA ASP A 251 11.15 8.89 3.75
C ASP A 251 11.29 8.41 2.30
N VAL A 252 12.39 8.75 1.63
CA VAL A 252 12.65 8.30 0.27
C VAL A 252 12.91 6.79 0.22
N ALA A 253 13.62 6.21 1.18
CA ALA A 253 13.84 4.77 1.21
C ALA A 253 12.53 3.99 1.38
N VAL A 254 11.62 4.50 2.22
CA VAL A 254 10.28 3.94 2.40
C VAL A 254 9.45 4.11 1.11
N ASP A 255 9.45 5.29 0.49
CA ASP A 255 8.76 5.51 -0.79
C ASP A 255 9.24 4.56 -1.90
N LEU A 256 10.56 4.33 -1.97
CA LEU A 256 11.15 3.41 -2.93
C LEU A 256 10.62 1.99 -2.74
N ILE A 257 10.53 1.47 -1.50
CA ILE A 257 9.98 0.13 -1.31
C ILE A 257 8.47 0.08 -1.52
N TYR A 258 7.76 1.15 -1.16
CA TYR A 258 6.31 1.27 -1.28
C TYR A 258 5.88 1.14 -2.75
N ARG A 259 6.54 1.87 -3.66
CA ARG A 259 6.29 1.76 -5.10
C ARG A 259 6.81 0.45 -5.70
N GLY A 260 7.81 -0.17 -5.06
CA GLY A 260 8.51 -1.35 -5.57
C GLY A 260 9.83 -1.07 -6.29
N ASP A 261 10.38 0.13 -6.14
CA ASP A 261 11.71 0.53 -6.65
C ASP A 261 12.88 0.00 -5.86
N TYR A 262 12.71 -0.44 -4.62
CA TYR A 262 13.81 -0.89 -3.76
C TYR A 262 14.28 -2.33 -4.07
N THR A 263 14.49 -2.61 -5.35
CA THR A 263 14.89 -3.91 -5.90
C THR A 263 16.39 -4.21 -5.68
N PRO A 264 16.86 -5.45 -5.88
CA PRO A 264 18.29 -5.76 -5.84
C PRO A 264 19.14 -4.99 -6.86
N ALA A 265 18.55 -4.50 -7.96
CA ALA A 265 19.26 -3.75 -8.99
C ALA A 265 19.52 -2.31 -8.53
N THR A 266 18.46 -1.59 -8.14
CA THR A 266 18.52 -0.19 -7.68
C THR A 266 19.24 -0.05 -6.33
N ARG A 267 19.11 -1.04 -5.44
CA ARG A 267 19.80 -1.04 -4.13
C ARG A 267 21.32 -0.99 -4.23
N LYS A 268 21.91 -1.40 -5.36
CA LYS A 268 23.36 -1.26 -5.61
C LYS A 268 23.84 0.19 -5.49
N GLU A 269 22.94 1.13 -5.70
CA GLU A 269 23.21 2.55 -5.76
C GLU A 269 22.62 3.28 -4.56
N ILE A 270 21.42 2.88 -4.13
CA ILE A 270 20.73 3.50 -2.99
C ILE A 270 21.39 3.13 -1.66
N GLN A 271 21.73 1.86 -1.45
CA GLN A 271 22.24 1.39 -0.14
C GLN A 271 23.56 2.09 0.26
N PRO A 272 24.57 2.24 -0.61
CA PRO A 272 25.79 2.98 -0.25
C PRO A 272 25.52 4.42 0.21
N LEU A 273 24.53 5.10 -0.39
CA LEU A 273 24.17 6.47 -0.03
C LEU A 273 23.48 6.52 1.33
N MET A 274 22.61 5.56 1.64
CA MET A 274 22.03 5.41 2.97
C MET A 274 23.11 5.12 4.03
N VAL A 275 24.06 4.24 3.73
CA VAL A 275 25.18 3.91 4.64
C VAL A 275 26.06 5.13 4.92
N ALA A 276 26.30 5.96 3.91
CA ALA A 276 27.08 7.18 4.05
C ALA A 276 26.27 8.35 4.65
N ASN A 277 24.96 8.18 4.87
CA ASN A 277 24.02 9.25 5.19
C ASN A 277 24.13 10.44 4.20
N ASP A 278 24.30 10.14 2.92
CA ASP A 278 24.63 11.10 1.86
C ASP A 278 23.37 11.62 1.18
N LEU A 279 22.76 12.66 1.77
CA LEU A 279 21.55 13.29 1.24
C LEU A 279 21.78 13.90 -0.15
N GLN A 280 22.93 14.56 -0.36
CA GLN A 280 23.26 15.17 -1.65
C GLN A 280 23.43 14.11 -2.73
N GLY A 281 24.16 13.03 -2.45
CA GLY A 281 24.33 11.93 -3.40
C GLY A 281 23.00 11.22 -3.71
N LEU A 282 22.12 11.07 -2.72
CA LEU A 282 20.77 10.53 -2.94
C LEU A 282 19.93 11.45 -3.82
N ARG A 283 19.96 12.78 -3.57
CA ARG A 283 19.36 13.75 -4.47
C ARG A 283 19.89 13.55 -5.87
N ASP A 284 21.21 13.61 -6.07
CA ASP A 284 21.82 13.63 -7.40
C ASP A 284 21.42 12.38 -8.20
N LEU A 285 21.38 11.22 -7.54
CA LEU A 285 20.93 9.97 -8.14
C LEU A 285 19.45 10.03 -8.56
N LEU A 286 18.56 10.52 -7.68
CA LEU A 286 17.12 10.54 -7.93
C LEU A 286 16.66 11.75 -8.76
N ALA A 287 17.56 12.70 -9.03
CA ALA A 287 17.36 13.83 -9.93
C ALA A 287 17.71 13.52 -11.38
N ASP A 288 18.41 12.41 -11.64
CA ASP A 288 18.73 11.96 -12.99
C ASP A 288 17.46 11.40 -13.66
N GLU A 289 16.80 12.24 -14.45
CA GLU A 289 15.57 11.89 -15.16
C GLU A 289 15.76 10.72 -16.13
N THR A 290 16.94 10.61 -16.77
CA THR A 290 17.22 9.49 -17.69
C THR A 290 17.24 8.18 -16.92
N ARG A 291 17.83 8.19 -15.72
CA ARG A 291 17.86 7.03 -14.84
C ARG A 291 16.49 6.71 -14.26
N MET A 292 15.78 7.71 -13.74
CA MET A 292 14.50 7.51 -13.05
C MET A 292 13.40 7.09 -14.02
N THR A 293 13.17 7.88 -15.05
CA THR A 293 12.04 7.66 -15.98
C THR A 293 12.37 6.64 -17.07
N GLY A 294 13.64 6.57 -17.47
CA GLY A 294 14.14 5.62 -18.47
C GLY A 294 14.45 4.26 -17.87
N ASP A 295 15.57 4.16 -17.15
CA ASP A 295 16.10 2.86 -16.68
C ASP A 295 15.21 2.20 -15.62
N TRP A 296 14.64 2.99 -14.69
CA TRP A 296 13.86 2.46 -13.56
C TRP A 296 12.35 2.49 -13.81
N GLY A 297 11.89 3.13 -14.89
CA GLY A 297 10.47 3.23 -15.24
C GLY A 297 9.63 3.90 -14.15
N VAL A 298 10.21 4.90 -13.47
CA VAL A 298 9.50 5.73 -12.49
C VAL A 298 8.59 6.69 -13.26
N PRO A 299 7.28 6.76 -12.96
CA PRO A 299 6.38 7.74 -13.57
C PRO A 299 6.87 9.18 -13.34
N GLN A 300 6.65 10.06 -14.33
CA GLN A 300 7.11 11.45 -14.29
C GLN A 300 6.73 12.17 -13.00
N ASP A 301 5.47 12.08 -12.57
CA ASP A 301 4.98 12.71 -11.34
C ASP A 301 5.76 12.20 -10.10
N ARG A 302 6.05 10.90 -10.02
CA ARG A 302 6.81 10.34 -8.89
C ARG A 302 8.27 10.79 -8.91
N PHE A 303 8.88 10.87 -10.09
CA PHE A 303 10.22 11.42 -10.26
C PHE A 303 10.29 12.86 -9.76
N GLU A 304 9.36 13.72 -10.23
CA GLU A 304 9.31 15.14 -9.84
C GLU A 304 9.12 15.30 -8.33
N ARG A 305 8.21 14.54 -7.71
CA ARG A 305 7.99 14.57 -6.26
C ARG A 305 9.24 14.19 -5.47
N ARG A 306 9.94 13.11 -5.84
CA ARG A 306 11.18 12.69 -5.16
C ARG A 306 12.27 13.74 -5.29
N ARG A 307 12.45 14.28 -6.50
CA ARG A 307 13.42 15.32 -6.80
C ARG A 307 13.16 16.56 -5.95
N ASP A 308 11.92 17.06 -5.98
CA ASP A 308 11.53 18.31 -5.32
C ASP A 308 11.54 18.17 -3.79
N TYR A 309 11.15 17.00 -3.26
CA TYR A 309 11.24 16.69 -1.83
C TYR A 309 12.69 16.71 -1.33
N LEU A 310 13.62 16.09 -2.07
CA LEU A 310 15.04 16.09 -1.72
C LEU A 310 15.69 17.46 -1.89
N ASP A 311 15.29 18.22 -2.91
CA ASP A 311 15.72 19.61 -3.08
C ASP A 311 15.26 20.48 -1.90
N ALA A 312 14.02 20.31 -1.44
CA ALA A 312 13.52 21.01 -0.25
C ALA A 312 14.28 20.62 1.02
N ALA A 313 14.58 19.32 1.21
CA ALA A 313 15.34 18.82 2.35
C ALA A 313 16.76 19.39 2.41
N LEU A 314 17.48 19.42 1.28
CA LEU A 314 18.83 20.01 1.20
C LEU A 314 18.83 21.51 1.51
N ASN A 315 17.79 22.24 1.07
CA ASN A 315 17.66 23.67 1.33
C ASN A 315 17.30 23.99 2.79
N ALA A 316 16.85 23.00 3.56
CA ALA A 316 16.48 23.15 4.97
C ALA A 316 17.63 22.85 5.94
N GLN A 317 18.78 22.34 5.46
CA GLN A 317 19.98 22.04 6.26
C GLN A 317 20.86 23.28 6.54
#